data_AF-S3BZZ2-F1
#
_entry.id   AF-S3BZZ2-F1
#
_cell.length_a   1.000
_cell.length_b   1.000
_cell.length_c   1.000
_cell.angle_alpha   90.00
_cell.angle_beta   90.00
_cell.angle_gamma   90.00
#
_symmetry.space_group_name_H-M   'P 1'
#
loop_
_entity.id
_entity.type
_entity.pdbx_description
1 polymer ?
#
loop_
_entity_poly.entity_id
_entity_poly.type
_entity_poly.pdbx_seq_one_letter_code
_entity_poly.pdbx_strand_id
1 'polypeptide(L)'
;MKGLLSTLLFASVAIHPAWSVTLSVSTAGGNASSPLLYGYMFEDINYSGDGGIHGQVLKDNGFQAGTAATLNAYAAVGGTTLSIDTANPLTTAITRTLKVANPSANSGTVGFANKGYNGVPVIAGTYTTSFWVKGTYSGNVAVSLAASNGTIYNTVTIKVQSTSKQFTEFGATLPVTYSSTALDNVWQVTYDAALATDSSLNFALPQLFPATFKGRSNGLRADVVNFLGDIGGTFLRWPGGNNLEGNTIATRWAWNETIGPVQNRPGHLGTWTYYNTDALGLLEYLYWTQDMGIKNVMAVWAGHALNGDVVTGAALDPYVDDILNELEFILGDTSTQYGALRASYGQVEPFTIDFIEIGNEENLAGGCASYASRFTQIYNAIHAAYPDITIIASTTDTACLPSTLPAGVWTDIHYYLQPNQFVKLFNEWDNWSRDWPIFVGEYASTSDNSGAKTYWSDLIGSCSEAVYMIGLERNSDIVKMASFAPLLEHFDLAQWSPDLFGLDSSAGSLTGSTSYYVQKLFASNKGSTIKAVTSDSAFGPVYWVASATDAGTYYVKLANYGTTTQSVTVKVPGASFGSASLILLSGNPTTSNYPHSVSITPTTTSVSGSASAGYTVSLPQYAVAVLVLKK
;
A
#
# COMPACT_ATOMS: atom_id res chain seq x y z
N MET A 1 56.96 -36.31 47.80
CA MET A 1 56.69 -36.65 46.38
C MET A 1 55.35 -36.03 46.01
N LYS A 2 55.35 -35.13 45.02
CA LYS A 2 54.18 -34.43 44.51
C LYS A 2 53.38 -35.39 43.62
N GLY A 3 52.11 -35.59 43.89
CA GLY A 3 51.17 -36.29 43.00
C GLY A 3 50.10 -35.31 42.53
N LEU A 4 50.16 -34.94 41.25
CA LEU A 4 49.14 -34.16 40.55
C LEU A 4 47.87 -35.03 40.40
N LEU A 5 46.72 -34.56 40.91
CA LEU A 5 45.42 -34.97 40.39
C LEU A 5 45.00 -33.93 39.34
N SER A 6 45.08 -34.32 38.07
CA SER A 6 44.51 -33.58 36.94
C SER A 6 43.06 -34.03 36.73
N THR A 7 42.11 -33.16 37.07
CA THR A 7 40.69 -33.30 36.76
C THR A 7 40.48 -33.05 35.26
N LEU A 8 40.19 -34.09 34.48
CA LEU A 8 39.70 -33.94 33.10
C LEU A 8 38.23 -33.46 33.15
N LEU A 9 38.00 -32.21 32.75
CA LEU A 9 36.67 -31.71 32.43
C LEU A 9 36.30 -32.24 31.04
N PHE A 10 35.45 -33.27 30.96
CA PHE A 10 34.83 -33.66 29.69
C PHE A 10 33.81 -32.58 29.31
N ALA A 11 34.19 -31.68 28.40
CA ALA A 11 33.22 -30.85 27.69
C ALA A 11 32.44 -31.77 26.74
N SER A 12 31.22 -32.11 27.11
CA SER A 12 30.26 -32.75 26.20
C SER A 12 29.87 -31.74 25.14
N VAL A 13 30.59 -31.74 24.01
CA VAL A 13 30.15 -31.13 22.76
C VAL A 13 28.91 -31.90 22.32
N ALA A 14 27.73 -31.31 22.52
CA ALA A 14 26.51 -31.80 21.92
C ALA A 14 26.64 -31.61 20.40
N ILE A 15 27.03 -32.66 19.68
CA ILE A 15 26.95 -32.71 18.23
C ILE A 15 25.45 -32.82 17.90
N HIS A 16 24.78 -31.70 17.71
CA HIS A 16 23.46 -31.70 17.09
C HIS A 16 23.65 -32.20 15.65
N PRO A 17 22.96 -33.28 15.22
CA PRO A 17 23.05 -33.74 13.85
C PRO A 17 22.57 -32.60 12.94
N ALA A 18 23.45 -32.07 12.09
CA ALA A 18 23.05 -31.18 11.02
C ALA A 18 22.14 -31.98 10.08
N TRP A 19 20.84 -31.69 10.11
CA TRP A 19 19.91 -32.27 9.17
C TRP A 19 20.24 -31.69 7.78
N SER A 20 20.43 -32.60 6.83
CA SER A 20 20.74 -32.27 5.44
C SER A 20 19.56 -32.68 4.58
N VAL A 21 19.01 -31.75 3.80
CA VAL A 21 17.92 -31.98 2.87
C VAL A 21 18.47 -31.99 1.45
N THR A 22 18.18 -33.01 0.66
CA THR A 22 18.50 -33.05 -0.77
C THR A 22 17.24 -32.91 -1.61
N LEU A 23 17.19 -31.85 -2.41
CA LEU A 23 16.10 -31.57 -3.34
C LEU A 23 16.54 -31.89 -4.77
N SER A 24 15.75 -32.65 -5.50
CA SER A 24 15.92 -32.92 -6.93
C SER A 24 14.78 -32.31 -7.72
N VAL A 25 15.07 -31.21 -8.43
CA VAL A 25 14.10 -30.47 -9.24
C VAL A 25 14.00 -31.09 -10.63
N SER A 26 12.78 -31.38 -11.07
CA SER A 26 12.52 -31.92 -12.40
C SER A 26 12.83 -30.90 -13.51
N THR A 27 13.43 -31.36 -14.59
CA THR A 27 13.55 -30.61 -15.84
C THR A 27 12.34 -30.77 -16.76
N ALA A 28 11.53 -31.81 -16.54
CA ALA A 28 10.36 -32.15 -17.35
C ALA A 28 9.04 -31.83 -16.66
N GLY A 29 8.01 -31.54 -17.46
CA GLY A 29 6.65 -31.27 -16.99
C GLY A 29 6.53 -30.03 -16.09
N GLY A 30 5.47 -30.02 -15.29
CA GLY A 30 5.13 -28.93 -14.39
C GLY A 30 3.74 -28.35 -14.66
N ASN A 31 3.26 -27.52 -13.75
CA ASN A 31 2.00 -26.79 -13.88
C ASN A 31 2.29 -25.33 -14.24
N ALA A 32 1.38 -24.68 -14.95
CA ALA A 32 1.49 -23.25 -15.20
C ALA A 32 1.47 -22.47 -13.87
N SER A 33 2.39 -21.52 -13.72
CA SER A 33 2.35 -20.58 -12.60
C SER A 33 1.50 -19.37 -12.96
N SER A 34 0.80 -18.80 -11.98
CA SER A 34 0.06 -17.56 -12.21
C SER A 34 1.01 -16.39 -12.46
N PRO A 35 0.91 -15.69 -13.61
CA PRO A 35 1.70 -14.48 -13.85
C PRO A 35 1.30 -13.34 -12.91
N LEU A 36 0.12 -13.42 -12.28
CA LEU A 36 -0.43 -12.41 -11.36
C LEU A 36 -0.19 -12.72 -9.88
N LEU A 37 0.51 -13.81 -9.54
CA LEU A 37 0.52 -14.36 -8.18
C LEU A 37 0.85 -13.36 -7.07
N TYR A 38 1.70 -12.37 -7.31
CA TYR A 38 2.11 -11.40 -6.29
C TYR A 38 1.75 -9.98 -6.72
N GLY A 39 1.10 -9.25 -5.83
CA GLY A 39 0.70 -7.87 -6.04
C GLY A 39 0.53 -7.12 -4.73
N TYR A 40 -0.29 -6.09 -4.77
CA TYR A 40 -0.44 -5.12 -3.70
C TYR A 40 -1.91 -5.01 -3.32
N MET A 41 -2.20 -4.83 -2.04
CA MET A 41 -3.51 -4.46 -1.54
C MET A 41 -3.42 -3.06 -0.95
N PHE A 42 -4.36 -2.18 -1.26
CA PHE A 42 -4.33 -0.81 -0.78
C PHE A 42 -5.71 -0.31 -0.35
N GLU A 43 -5.71 0.27 0.84
CA GLU A 43 -6.77 1.14 1.34
C GLU A 43 -6.11 2.26 2.15
N ASP A 44 -6.82 3.38 2.39
CA ASP A 44 -6.30 4.47 3.22
C ASP A 44 -6.45 4.13 4.71
N ILE A 45 -5.52 3.28 5.18
CA ILE A 45 -5.23 2.93 6.58
C ILE A 45 -3.84 3.45 6.95
N ASN A 46 -3.58 3.73 8.23
CA ASN A 46 -2.26 4.13 8.73
C ASN A 46 -1.68 5.39 8.06
N TYR A 47 -2.55 6.27 7.55
CA TYR A 47 -2.14 7.41 6.70
C TYR A 47 -1.36 6.97 5.45
N SER A 48 -1.72 5.84 4.86
CA SER A 48 -1.10 5.30 3.65
C SER A 48 -1.50 6.05 2.39
N GLY A 49 -2.72 6.60 2.32
CA GLY A 49 -3.15 7.51 1.26
C GLY A 49 -2.76 8.94 1.60
N ASP A 50 -3.61 9.61 2.37
CA ASP A 50 -3.36 10.95 2.90
C ASP A 50 -2.19 10.96 3.90
N GLY A 51 -1.09 11.63 3.53
CA GLY A 51 0.14 11.66 4.32
C GLY A 51 1.16 10.57 3.98
N GLY A 52 0.74 9.56 3.22
CA GLY A 52 1.55 8.43 2.80
C GLY A 52 2.00 8.54 1.36
N ILE A 53 1.36 7.78 0.48
CA ILE A 53 1.71 7.68 -0.94
C ILE A 53 1.15 8.81 -1.79
N HIS A 54 0.04 9.45 -1.37
CA HIS A 54 -0.45 10.64 -2.07
C HIS A 54 0.54 11.79 -1.95
N GLY A 55 0.68 12.59 -3.02
CA GLY A 55 1.67 13.65 -3.10
C GLY A 55 1.42 14.84 -2.17
N GLN A 56 0.19 15.02 -1.65
CA GLN A 56 -0.11 16.10 -0.74
C GLN A 56 0.54 15.87 0.63
N VAL A 57 1.47 16.74 1.02
CA VAL A 57 2.16 16.60 2.31
C VAL A 57 1.62 17.53 3.40
N LEU A 58 0.61 18.37 3.08
CA LEU A 58 -0.04 19.24 4.06
C LEU A 58 -1.29 18.58 4.62
N LYS A 59 -1.35 18.49 5.95
CA LYS A 59 -2.48 17.91 6.68
C LYS A 59 -3.59 18.94 6.87
N ASP A 60 -4.85 18.50 6.82
CA ASP A 60 -6.04 19.34 7.01
C ASP A 60 -6.07 20.56 6.06
N ASN A 61 -5.60 20.42 4.83
CA ASN A 61 -5.57 21.52 3.86
C ASN A 61 -6.97 22.01 3.46
N GLY A 62 -7.95 21.12 3.32
CA GLY A 62 -9.33 21.47 2.97
C GLY A 62 -10.28 21.71 4.15
N PHE A 63 -9.87 21.42 5.39
CA PHE A 63 -10.75 21.35 6.57
C PHE A 63 -12.03 20.51 6.32
N GLN A 64 -11.89 19.43 5.54
CA GLN A 64 -13.00 18.62 5.02
C GLN A 64 -13.74 17.82 6.11
N ALA A 65 -13.11 17.59 7.27
CA ALA A 65 -13.71 16.95 8.43
C ALA A 65 -14.90 17.71 9.08
N GLY A 66 -15.41 18.76 8.43
CA GLY A 66 -16.63 19.45 8.84
C GLY A 66 -16.52 20.02 10.25
N THR A 67 -17.47 19.67 11.11
CA THR A 67 -17.46 20.11 12.52
C THR A 67 -16.32 19.50 13.35
N ALA A 68 -15.71 18.42 12.88
CA ALA A 68 -14.56 17.79 13.52
C ALA A 68 -13.22 18.39 13.03
N ALA A 69 -13.23 19.31 12.05
CA ALA A 69 -12.01 19.97 11.58
C ALA A 69 -11.34 20.77 12.71
N THR A 70 -10.00 20.69 12.77
CA THR A 70 -9.20 21.34 13.81
C THR A 70 -8.10 22.22 13.21
N LEU A 71 -7.45 23.03 14.05
CA LEU A 71 -6.23 23.77 13.68
C LEU A 71 -4.95 23.05 14.15
N ASN A 72 -5.01 21.77 14.51
CA ASN A 72 -3.86 21.06 15.11
C ASN A 72 -2.64 21.02 14.19
N ALA A 73 -2.86 20.92 12.87
CA ALA A 73 -1.81 20.99 11.86
C ALA A 73 -1.26 22.41 11.64
N TYR A 74 -1.92 23.45 12.15
CA TYR A 74 -1.59 24.85 11.86
C TYR A 74 -0.95 25.58 13.05
N ALA A 75 -0.09 26.55 12.75
CA ALA A 75 0.52 27.44 13.74
C ALA A 75 0.54 28.89 13.24
N ALA A 76 0.33 29.85 14.15
CA ALA A 76 0.40 31.27 13.86
C ALA A 76 1.84 31.75 13.64
N VAL A 77 2.05 32.71 12.73
CA VAL A 77 3.34 33.35 12.48
C VAL A 77 3.18 34.87 12.60
N GLY A 78 4.11 35.54 13.29
CA GLY A 78 4.11 37.00 13.41
C GLY A 78 2.94 37.57 14.22
N GLY A 79 2.36 36.80 15.14
CA GLY A 79 1.30 37.26 16.05
C GLY A 79 -0.11 37.26 15.45
N THR A 80 -0.34 36.52 14.35
CA THR A 80 -1.69 36.31 13.80
C THR A 80 -2.58 35.52 14.74
N THR A 81 -3.90 35.70 14.60
CA THR A 81 -4.89 34.78 15.17
C THR A 81 -5.48 33.91 14.05
N LEU A 82 -5.43 32.59 14.22
CA LEU A 82 -5.99 31.62 13.27
C LEU A 82 -7.37 31.16 13.71
N SER A 83 -8.30 31.03 12.77
CA SER A 83 -9.63 30.46 13.00
C SER A 83 -10.14 29.74 11.76
N ILE A 84 -10.92 28.68 11.94
CA ILE A 84 -11.67 28.05 10.85
C ILE A 84 -12.88 28.91 10.53
N ASP A 85 -13.01 29.33 9.28
CA ASP A 85 -14.10 30.16 8.79
C ASP A 85 -15.09 29.35 7.94
N THR A 86 -16.38 29.48 8.28
CA THR A 86 -17.51 28.85 7.57
C THR A 86 -18.32 29.86 6.75
N ALA A 87 -18.05 31.17 6.90
CA ALA A 87 -18.77 32.22 6.18
C ALA A 87 -18.22 32.42 4.75
N ASN A 88 -16.99 31.98 4.49
CA ASN A 88 -16.33 32.09 3.20
C ASN A 88 -15.87 30.71 2.71
N PRO A 89 -16.79 29.85 2.25
CA PRO A 89 -16.43 28.58 1.62
C PRO A 89 -15.72 28.83 0.29
N LEU A 90 -14.82 27.91 -0.10
CA LEU A 90 -14.17 27.94 -1.41
C LEU A 90 -15.12 27.42 -2.48
N THR A 91 -15.78 26.29 -2.21
CA THR A 91 -16.80 25.66 -3.05
C THR A 91 -17.90 25.04 -2.18
N THR A 92 -18.87 24.36 -2.79
CA THR A 92 -19.86 23.55 -2.05
C THR A 92 -19.25 22.32 -1.38
N ALA A 93 -18.09 21.85 -1.84
CA ALA A 93 -17.36 20.72 -1.26
C ALA A 93 -16.40 21.20 -0.15
N ILE A 94 -15.60 22.24 -0.44
CA ILE A 94 -14.68 22.85 0.53
C ILE A 94 -15.40 23.99 1.24
N THR A 95 -16.16 23.60 2.27
CA THR A 95 -17.08 24.49 3.00
C THR A 95 -16.41 25.32 4.10
N ARG A 96 -15.12 25.09 4.37
CA ARG A 96 -14.35 25.69 5.46
C ARG A 96 -13.01 26.19 4.96
N THR A 97 -12.56 27.33 5.48
CA THR A 97 -11.29 27.95 5.10
C THR A 97 -10.52 28.44 6.32
N LEU A 98 -9.22 28.69 6.17
CA LEU A 98 -8.38 29.26 7.22
C LEU A 98 -8.49 30.78 7.18
N LYS A 99 -9.06 31.39 8.22
CA LYS A 99 -8.98 32.84 8.41
C LYS A 99 -7.74 33.18 9.25
N VAL A 100 -6.94 34.07 8.72
CA VAL A 100 -5.70 34.59 9.31
C VAL A 100 -5.92 36.06 9.64
N ALA A 101 -6.20 36.36 10.90
CA ALA A 101 -6.36 37.73 11.37
C ALA A 101 -5.00 38.34 11.74
N ASN A 102 -4.73 39.54 11.22
CA ASN A 102 -3.51 40.27 11.51
C ASN A 102 -3.49 40.71 13.00
N PRO A 103 -2.30 40.90 13.59
CA PRO A 103 -2.19 41.54 14.90
C PRO A 103 -2.76 42.96 14.87
N SER A 104 -3.18 43.49 16.03
CA SER A 104 -3.82 44.81 16.13
C SER A 104 -2.98 45.97 15.55
N ALA A 105 -1.66 45.84 15.55
CA ALA A 105 -0.75 46.83 14.95
C ALA A 105 -0.81 46.86 13.40
N ASN A 106 -1.35 45.81 12.78
CA ASN A 106 -1.46 45.61 11.33
C ASN A 106 -0.15 45.91 10.57
N SER A 107 0.98 45.44 11.10
CA SER A 107 2.31 45.74 10.58
C SER A 107 3.23 44.53 10.71
N GLY A 108 4.24 44.45 9.84
CA GLY A 108 5.28 43.43 9.90
C GLY A 108 4.93 42.17 9.11
N THR A 109 5.83 41.19 9.15
CA THR A 109 5.67 39.91 8.48
C THR A 109 4.84 38.96 9.33
N VAL A 110 3.69 38.56 8.81
CA VAL A 110 2.68 37.75 9.50
C VAL A 110 2.25 36.58 8.63
N GLY A 111 1.59 35.57 9.20
CA GLY A 111 1.02 34.48 8.42
C GLY A 111 0.78 33.23 9.23
N PHE A 112 1.03 32.06 8.64
CA PHE A 112 0.77 30.78 9.27
C PHE A 112 1.73 29.70 8.77
N ALA A 113 1.80 28.59 9.49
CA ALA A 113 2.51 27.39 9.08
C ALA A 113 1.61 26.16 9.18
N ASN A 114 1.87 25.16 8.34
CA ASN A 114 1.28 23.82 8.41
C ASN A 114 2.40 22.81 8.73
N LYS A 115 2.13 21.91 9.68
CA LYS A 115 3.09 20.93 10.21
C LYS A 115 3.04 19.58 9.50
N GLY A 116 2.21 19.44 8.47
CA GLY A 116 2.02 18.17 7.75
C GLY A 116 1.60 17.02 8.65
N TYR A 117 2.03 15.81 8.29
CA TYR A 117 1.74 14.56 9.00
C TYR A 117 2.91 14.24 9.94
N ASN A 118 2.91 14.84 11.13
CA ASN A 118 4.06 14.83 12.06
C ASN A 118 5.37 15.35 11.41
N GLY A 119 5.25 16.34 10.53
CA GLY A 119 6.34 16.95 9.78
C GLY A 119 5.97 17.22 8.33
N VAL A 120 6.78 18.03 7.66
CA VAL A 120 6.76 18.19 6.21
C VAL A 120 8.08 17.66 5.63
N PRO A 121 8.06 16.70 4.69
CA PRO A 121 9.29 16.16 4.13
C PRO A 121 10.06 17.23 3.36
N VAL A 122 11.35 17.33 3.66
CA VAL A 122 12.33 18.17 2.93
C VAL A 122 13.28 17.24 2.19
N ILE A 123 12.97 17.00 0.92
CA ILE A 123 13.67 16.11 0.01
C ILE A 123 14.23 16.97 -1.13
N ALA A 124 15.50 16.79 -1.48
CA ALA A 124 16.08 17.50 -2.61
C ALA A 124 15.25 17.26 -3.89
N GLY A 125 14.84 18.34 -4.56
CA GLY A 125 13.90 18.28 -5.67
C GLY A 125 13.18 19.61 -5.90
N THR A 126 12.19 19.62 -6.78
CA THR A 126 11.33 20.78 -6.99
C THR A 126 9.94 20.46 -6.50
N TYR A 127 9.46 21.24 -5.53
CA TYR A 127 8.09 21.16 -5.05
C TYR A 127 7.19 22.06 -5.88
N THR A 128 5.91 21.71 -5.97
CA THR A 128 4.85 22.61 -6.44
C THR A 128 3.97 22.99 -5.26
N THR A 129 3.69 24.28 -5.09
CA THR A 129 2.81 24.78 -4.04
C THR A 129 1.75 25.69 -4.63
N SER A 130 0.52 25.59 -4.12
CA SER A 130 -0.57 26.50 -4.44
C SER A 130 -1.47 26.74 -3.23
N PHE A 131 -2.26 27.81 -3.27
CA PHE A 131 -3.28 28.12 -2.28
C PHE A 131 -4.26 29.15 -2.86
N TRP A 132 -5.48 29.18 -2.32
CA TRP A 132 -6.50 30.16 -2.68
C TRP A 132 -6.57 31.27 -1.65
N VAL A 133 -6.66 32.54 -2.09
CA VAL A 133 -6.76 33.71 -1.20
C VAL A 133 -8.04 34.49 -1.45
N LYS A 134 -8.74 34.86 -0.37
CA LYS A 134 -9.82 35.86 -0.36
C LYS A 134 -9.52 36.93 0.69
N GLY A 135 -9.78 38.18 0.34
CA GLY A 135 -9.41 39.37 1.12
C GLY A 135 -8.58 40.34 0.27
N THR A 136 -8.68 41.62 0.57
CA THR A 136 -8.01 42.69 -0.20
C THR A 136 -6.52 42.70 0.09
N TYR A 137 -5.72 42.25 -0.86
CA TYR A 137 -4.27 42.20 -0.76
C TYR A 137 -3.62 42.43 -2.13
N SER A 138 -2.55 43.22 -2.16
CA SER A 138 -1.71 43.42 -3.34
C SER A 138 -0.26 43.54 -2.91
N GLY A 139 0.48 42.44 -2.99
CA GLY A 139 1.85 42.36 -2.46
C GLY A 139 2.52 41.03 -2.73
N ASN A 140 3.64 40.82 -2.06
CA ASN A 140 4.39 39.58 -2.13
C ASN A 140 4.03 38.68 -0.96
N VAL A 141 3.66 37.43 -1.26
CA VAL A 141 3.52 36.35 -0.30
C VAL A 141 4.74 35.45 -0.42
N ALA A 142 5.44 35.20 0.69
CA ALA A 142 6.54 34.27 0.77
C ALA A 142 6.03 32.90 1.22
N VAL A 143 6.43 31.85 0.51
CA VAL A 143 6.19 30.46 0.87
C VAL A 143 7.52 29.80 1.16
N SER A 144 7.67 29.21 2.34
CA SER A 144 8.92 28.63 2.80
C SER A 144 8.74 27.19 3.26
N LEU A 145 9.74 26.36 3.01
CA LEU A 145 9.98 25.17 3.81
C LEU A 145 10.97 25.54 4.91
N ALA A 146 10.61 25.25 6.16
CA ALA A 146 11.39 25.63 7.33
C ALA A 146 11.40 24.52 8.38
N ALA A 147 12.40 24.51 9.26
CA ALA A 147 12.37 23.74 10.49
C ALA A 147 11.73 24.56 11.61
N SER A 148 11.20 23.91 12.65
CA SER A 148 10.59 24.62 13.79
C SER A 148 11.61 25.50 14.55
N ASN A 149 12.90 25.19 14.45
CA ASN A 149 13.99 26.00 15.02
C ASN A 149 14.29 27.30 14.24
N GLY A 150 13.56 27.58 13.16
CA GLY A 150 13.70 28.78 12.33
C GLY A 150 14.67 28.63 11.15
N THR A 151 15.27 27.46 10.94
CA THR A 151 16.08 27.18 9.74
C THR A 151 15.18 27.23 8.51
N ILE A 152 15.53 28.04 7.51
CA ILE A 152 14.81 28.10 6.23
C ILE A 152 15.54 27.22 5.21
N TYR A 153 14.84 26.22 4.68
CA TYR A 153 15.37 25.33 3.65
C TYR A 153 15.36 25.99 2.28
N ASN A 154 14.21 26.58 1.91
CA ASN A 154 14.11 27.54 0.80
C ASN A 154 12.82 28.36 0.94
N THR A 155 12.76 29.48 0.21
CA THR A 155 11.62 30.37 0.09
C THR A 155 11.37 30.71 -1.37
N VAL A 156 10.10 30.71 -1.79
CA VAL A 156 9.65 31.29 -3.04
C VAL A 156 8.72 32.47 -2.77
N THR A 157 8.86 33.53 -3.55
CA THR A 157 7.99 34.71 -3.47
C THR A 157 6.96 34.69 -4.59
N ILE A 158 5.70 34.82 -4.23
CA ILE A 158 4.55 34.83 -5.14
C ILE A 158 3.92 36.21 -5.09
N LYS A 159 3.77 36.86 -6.25
CA LYS A 159 3.04 38.11 -6.35
C LYS A 159 1.54 37.82 -6.31
N VAL A 160 0.88 38.28 -5.26
CA VAL A 160 -0.55 38.04 -5.01
C VAL A 160 -1.34 39.32 -5.20
N GLN A 161 -2.46 39.20 -5.91
CA GLN A 161 -3.46 40.24 -6.05
C GLN A 161 -4.86 39.64 -5.85
N SER A 162 -5.40 39.79 -4.64
CA SER A 162 -6.69 39.22 -4.24
C SER A 162 -7.68 40.30 -3.80
N THR A 163 -8.96 39.95 -3.77
CA THR A 163 -10.05 40.85 -3.36
C THR A 163 -10.93 40.19 -2.30
N SER A 164 -11.71 40.99 -1.59
CA SER A 164 -12.72 40.49 -0.65
C SER A 164 -13.92 39.77 -1.30
N LYS A 165 -14.04 39.77 -2.64
CA LYS A 165 -15.21 39.25 -3.36
C LYS A 165 -15.19 37.74 -3.54
N GLN A 166 -14.06 37.19 -3.97
CA GLN A 166 -13.93 35.79 -4.34
C GLN A 166 -12.52 35.27 -4.05
N PHE A 167 -12.39 33.96 -3.89
CA PHE A 167 -11.09 33.31 -3.82
C PHE A 167 -10.39 33.37 -5.19
N THR A 168 -9.08 33.53 -5.17
CA THR A 168 -8.20 33.46 -6.36
C THR A 168 -7.03 32.55 -6.03
N GLU A 169 -6.71 31.61 -6.93
CA GLU A 169 -5.60 30.69 -6.76
C GLU A 169 -4.26 31.33 -7.13
N PHE A 170 -3.24 31.04 -6.34
CA PHE A 170 -1.86 31.39 -6.61
C PHE A 170 -0.97 30.18 -6.37
N GLY A 171 0.11 30.04 -7.15
CA GLY A 171 1.05 28.95 -6.99
C GLY A 171 2.41 29.24 -7.59
N ALA A 172 3.39 28.45 -7.19
CA ALA A 172 4.76 28.52 -7.68
C ALA A 172 5.50 27.18 -7.51
N THR A 173 6.66 27.07 -8.14
CA THR A 173 7.62 26.01 -7.87
C THR A 173 8.59 26.45 -6.78
N LEU A 174 8.87 25.56 -5.83
CA LEU A 174 9.83 25.76 -4.74
C LEU A 174 10.98 24.75 -4.90
N PRO A 175 12.13 25.13 -5.47
CA PRO A 175 13.28 24.25 -5.55
C PRO A 175 13.87 24.00 -4.15
N VAL A 176 14.39 22.81 -3.88
CA VAL A 176 15.05 22.44 -2.63
C VAL A 176 16.33 21.70 -2.98
N THR A 177 17.47 22.20 -2.50
CA THR A 177 18.80 21.74 -2.94
C THR A 177 19.43 20.66 -2.05
N TYR A 178 18.83 20.36 -0.89
CA TYR A 178 19.31 19.34 0.03
C TYR A 178 18.14 18.69 0.78
N SER A 179 18.39 17.49 1.29
CA SER A 179 17.41 16.72 2.07
C SER A 179 17.65 16.90 3.58
N SER A 180 16.59 16.85 4.39
CA SER A 180 16.68 16.95 5.85
C SER A 180 16.04 15.76 6.54
N THR A 181 16.71 15.26 7.58
CA THR A 181 16.20 14.21 8.46
C THR A 181 15.42 14.77 9.67
N ALA A 182 15.24 16.08 9.75
CA ALA A 182 14.44 16.70 10.80
C ALA A 182 12.95 16.34 10.63
N LEU A 183 12.27 16.03 11.73
CA LEU A 183 10.85 15.67 11.75
C LEU A 183 9.93 16.88 12.00
N ASP A 184 10.46 17.96 12.56
CA ASP A 184 9.74 19.16 12.96
C ASP A 184 9.69 20.23 11.86
N ASN A 185 9.81 19.81 10.60
CA ASN A 185 9.71 20.70 9.45
C ASN A 185 8.27 21.16 9.21
N VAL A 186 8.12 22.37 8.70
CA VAL A 186 6.86 23.03 8.41
C VAL A 186 6.86 23.69 7.03
N TRP A 187 5.67 23.79 6.44
CA TRP A 187 5.40 24.67 5.32
C TRP A 187 4.83 25.98 5.86
N GLN A 188 5.42 27.12 5.49
CA GLN A 188 5.08 28.42 6.05
C GLN A 188 4.68 29.41 4.96
N VAL A 189 3.60 30.14 5.17
CA VAL A 189 3.15 31.26 4.33
C VAL A 189 3.25 32.55 5.14
N THR A 190 3.92 33.56 4.59
CA THR A 190 3.98 34.90 5.20
C THR A 190 3.74 36.03 4.22
N TYR A 191 3.22 37.13 4.73
CA TYR A 191 2.90 38.33 3.97
C TYR A 191 3.06 39.59 4.84
N ASP A 192 3.11 40.76 4.21
CA ASP A 192 3.10 42.05 4.91
C ASP A 192 1.68 42.39 5.39
N ALA A 193 1.48 42.45 6.72
CA ALA A 193 0.19 42.77 7.33
C ALA A 193 -0.37 44.12 6.84
N ALA A 194 0.48 45.11 6.58
CA ALA A 194 0.05 46.45 6.20
C ALA A 194 -0.64 46.48 4.82
N LEU A 195 -0.38 45.48 3.97
CA LEU A 195 -0.97 45.35 2.64
C LEU A 195 -2.29 44.59 2.64
N ALA A 196 -2.68 43.95 3.75
CA ALA A 196 -3.99 43.33 3.93
C ALA A 196 -4.96 44.34 4.58
N THR A 197 -5.66 45.12 3.76
CA THR A 197 -6.46 46.27 4.23
C THR A 197 -7.73 45.87 4.98
N ASP A 198 -8.14 44.61 4.87
CA ASP A 198 -9.28 44.04 5.60
C ASP A 198 -8.88 43.51 6.99
N SER A 199 -7.63 43.74 7.41
CA SER A 199 -7.00 43.24 8.65
C SER A 199 -7.02 41.71 8.83
N SER A 200 -7.41 40.98 7.79
CA SER A 200 -7.38 39.52 7.73
C SER A 200 -7.38 39.03 6.28
N LEU A 201 -6.88 37.82 6.07
CA LEU A 201 -7.00 37.09 4.81
C LEU A 201 -7.57 35.70 5.08
N ASN A 202 -8.35 35.20 4.14
CA ASN A 202 -8.82 33.82 4.12
C ASN A 202 -7.97 33.03 3.13
N PHE A 203 -7.48 31.88 3.57
CA PHE A 203 -6.75 30.92 2.76
C PHE A 203 -7.54 29.62 2.65
N ALA A 204 -7.63 29.06 1.45
CA ALA A 204 -8.29 27.78 1.22
C ALA A 204 -7.39 26.82 0.45
N LEU A 205 -7.50 25.54 0.80
CA LEU A 205 -6.86 24.41 0.13
C LEU A 205 -5.37 24.66 -0.19
N PRO A 206 -4.51 25.02 0.80
CA PRO A 206 -3.08 25.06 0.57
C PRO A 206 -2.57 23.68 0.13
N GLN A 207 -1.68 23.67 -0.84
CA GLN A 207 -1.12 22.45 -1.39
C GLN A 207 0.40 22.56 -1.44
N LEU A 208 1.06 21.44 -1.12
CA LEU A 208 2.47 21.25 -1.34
C LEU A 208 2.68 19.83 -1.82
N PHE A 209 3.31 19.68 -2.98
CA PHE A 209 3.66 18.39 -3.55
C PHE A 209 5.17 18.34 -3.77
N PRO A 210 5.89 17.31 -3.28
CA PRO A 210 7.22 16.98 -3.78
C PRO A 210 7.12 16.44 -5.22
N ALA A 211 8.22 15.97 -5.79
CA ALA A 211 8.20 15.33 -7.11
C ALA A 211 7.20 14.15 -7.13
N THR A 212 6.25 14.21 -8.05
CA THR A 212 5.23 13.16 -8.23
C THR A 212 5.67 12.12 -9.24
N PHE A 213 5.20 10.88 -9.07
CA PHE A 213 5.48 9.78 -9.97
C PHE A 213 5.00 10.13 -11.39
N LYS A 214 5.87 9.95 -12.38
CA LYS A 214 5.70 10.39 -13.78
C LYS A 214 5.30 11.87 -13.97
N GLY A 215 5.49 12.72 -12.95
CA GLY A 215 5.13 14.13 -13.01
C GLY A 215 3.62 14.41 -13.08
N ARG A 216 2.78 13.47 -12.62
CA ARG A 216 1.32 13.63 -12.59
C ARG A 216 0.92 14.75 -11.62
N SER A 217 0.07 15.67 -12.06
CA SER A 217 -0.60 16.63 -11.17
C SER A 217 -1.53 15.90 -10.19
N ASN A 218 -1.60 16.36 -8.93
CA ASN A 218 -2.30 15.64 -7.85
C ASN A 218 -1.85 14.17 -7.68
N GLY A 219 -0.66 13.84 -8.19
CA GLY A 219 -0.19 12.47 -8.28
C GLY A 219 0.44 11.95 -6.99
N LEU A 220 0.90 10.71 -7.08
CA LEU A 220 1.58 10.02 -5.98
C LEU A 220 3.02 10.50 -5.79
N ARG A 221 3.55 10.38 -4.59
CA ARG A 221 4.96 10.63 -4.28
C ARG A 221 5.87 9.67 -5.06
N ALA A 222 6.82 10.23 -5.81
CA ALA A 222 7.70 9.44 -6.68
C ALA A 222 8.61 8.48 -5.88
N ASP A 223 9.15 8.91 -4.75
CA ASP A 223 10.01 8.10 -3.89
C ASP A 223 9.26 6.88 -3.32
N VAL A 224 8.02 7.07 -2.86
CA VAL A 224 7.17 6.01 -2.32
C VAL A 224 6.79 4.98 -3.38
N VAL A 225 6.31 5.43 -4.55
CA VAL A 225 5.94 4.51 -5.65
C VAL A 225 7.15 3.72 -6.18
N ASN A 226 8.32 4.36 -6.30
CA ASN A 226 9.54 3.65 -6.71
C ASN A 226 9.94 2.59 -5.68
N PHE A 227 9.86 2.90 -4.38
CA PHE A 227 10.16 1.95 -3.31
C PHE A 227 9.22 0.74 -3.32
N LEU A 228 7.94 0.97 -3.61
CA LEU A 228 6.95 -0.10 -3.79
C LEU A 228 7.25 -0.94 -5.05
N GLY A 229 7.52 -0.28 -6.17
CA GLY A 229 7.75 -0.92 -7.47
C GLY A 229 8.96 -1.87 -7.48
N ASP A 230 9.92 -1.62 -6.59
CA ASP A 230 11.09 -2.45 -6.33
C ASP A 230 10.74 -3.90 -5.91
N ILE A 231 9.52 -4.17 -5.43
CA ILE A 231 9.04 -5.53 -5.14
C ILE A 231 8.84 -6.33 -6.45
N GLY A 232 8.35 -5.68 -7.51
CA GLY A 232 7.94 -6.33 -8.76
C GLY A 232 6.55 -6.97 -8.70
N GLY A 233 5.60 -6.36 -7.97
CA GLY A 233 4.20 -6.78 -7.97
C GLY A 233 3.51 -6.55 -9.31
N THR A 234 2.42 -7.27 -9.56
CA THR A 234 1.77 -7.35 -10.89
C THR A 234 0.31 -6.89 -10.93
N PHE A 235 -0.27 -6.60 -9.78
CA PHE A 235 -1.61 -6.02 -9.65
C PHE A 235 -1.69 -5.12 -8.41
N LEU A 236 -2.73 -4.29 -8.37
CA LEU A 236 -3.14 -3.50 -7.20
C LEU A 236 -4.63 -3.73 -6.93
N ARG A 237 -4.96 -4.19 -5.72
CA ARG A 237 -6.32 -4.20 -5.14
C ARG A 237 -6.60 -2.86 -4.46
N TRP A 238 -7.69 -2.19 -4.80
CA TRP A 238 -8.07 -0.86 -4.28
C TRP A 238 -9.58 -0.61 -4.49
N PRO A 239 -10.23 0.37 -3.81
CA PRO A 239 -9.70 1.30 -2.80
C PRO A 239 -9.79 0.80 -1.35
N GLY A 240 -10.18 -0.47 -1.16
CA GLY A 240 -10.49 -1.02 0.16
C GLY A 240 -9.89 -2.39 0.38
N GLY A 241 -9.75 -2.73 1.66
CA GLY A 241 -10.76 -3.51 2.37
C GLY A 241 -11.78 -2.58 3.06
N ASN A 242 -11.67 -2.39 4.38
CA ASN A 242 -12.68 -1.69 5.20
C ASN A 242 -13.01 -0.27 4.70
N ASN A 243 -12.02 0.49 4.22
CA ASN A 243 -12.23 1.88 3.80
C ASN A 243 -13.15 2.03 2.56
N LEU A 244 -13.43 0.94 1.83
CA LEU A 244 -14.49 0.91 0.81
C LEU A 244 -15.90 0.93 1.43
N GLU A 245 -16.11 0.10 2.46
CA GLU A 245 -17.42 -0.17 3.06
C GLU A 245 -17.99 1.05 3.79
N GLY A 246 -17.11 1.78 4.47
CA GLY A 246 -17.46 2.86 5.37
C GLY A 246 -18.05 2.36 6.70
N ASN A 247 -17.98 3.22 7.72
CA ASN A 247 -18.62 2.94 9.02
C ASN A 247 -20.15 2.89 8.93
N THR A 248 -20.72 3.59 7.96
CA THR A 248 -22.15 3.64 7.64
C THR A 248 -22.30 3.74 6.12
N ILE A 249 -23.49 3.47 5.57
CA ILE A 249 -23.77 3.63 4.12
C ILE A 249 -23.44 5.07 3.62
N ALA A 250 -23.64 6.08 4.46
CA ALA A 250 -23.40 7.48 4.12
C ALA A 250 -21.91 7.86 4.11
N THR A 251 -21.04 7.03 4.69
CA THR A 251 -19.59 7.23 4.77
C THR A 251 -18.82 6.19 3.96
N ARG A 252 -19.49 5.46 3.06
CA ARG A 252 -18.83 4.56 2.12
C ARG A 252 -17.94 5.35 1.17
N TRP A 253 -17.01 4.66 0.51
CA TRP A 253 -16.30 5.24 -0.62
C TRP A 253 -17.26 5.44 -1.82
N ALA A 254 -17.29 6.65 -2.37
CA ALA A 254 -18.15 7.03 -3.50
C ALA A 254 -17.31 7.60 -4.65
N TRP A 255 -17.11 6.81 -5.71
CA TRP A 255 -16.19 7.13 -6.82
C TRP A 255 -16.40 8.53 -7.41
N ASN A 256 -17.66 8.95 -7.57
CA ASN A 256 -18.06 10.20 -8.20
C ASN A 256 -17.72 11.44 -7.34
N GLU A 257 -17.50 11.26 -6.03
CA GLU A 257 -17.02 12.31 -5.13
C GLU A 257 -15.48 12.43 -5.11
N THR A 258 -14.79 11.47 -5.75
CA THR A 258 -13.33 11.37 -5.77
C THR A 258 -12.71 11.83 -7.10
N ILE A 259 -13.52 12.24 -8.08
CA ILE A 259 -13.05 12.66 -9.42
C ILE A 259 -13.14 14.17 -9.63
N GLY A 260 -12.44 14.65 -10.68
CA GLY A 260 -12.44 16.06 -11.04
C GLY A 260 -11.53 16.91 -10.16
N PRO A 261 -11.67 18.26 -10.22
CA PRO A 261 -10.81 19.17 -9.46
C PRO A 261 -10.91 18.94 -7.95
N VAL A 262 -9.78 18.91 -7.24
CA VAL A 262 -9.71 18.64 -5.79
C VAL A 262 -10.52 19.63 -4.95
N GLN A 263 -10.70 20.88 -5.40
CA GLN A 263 -11.56 21.84 -4.71
C GLN A 263 -13.05 21.50 -4.78
N ASN A 264 -13.45 20.51 -5.56
CA ASN A 264 -14.83 20.02 -5.65
C ASN A 264 -15.02 18.64 -4.99
N ARG A 265 -13.98 18.09 -4.34
CA ARG A 265 -14.05 16.80 -3.65
C ARG A 265 -14.35 17.04 -2.16
N PRO A 266 -15.49 16.55 -1.63
CA PRO A 266 -15.85 16.79 -0.23
C PRO A 266 -14.97 15.99 0.73
N GLY A 267 -14.40 14.86 0.28
CA GLY A 267 -13.78 13.88 1.17
C GLY A 267 -14.85 13.11 1.96
N HIS A 268 -14.42 12.13 2.75
CA HIS A 268 -15.31 11.37 3.62
C HIS A 268 -14.60 10.94 4.91
N LEU A 269 -15.39 10.54 5.91
CA LEU A 269 -14.85 9.92 7.11
C LEU A 269 -14.53 8.45 6.81
N GLY A 270 -13.25 8.12 6.71
CA GLY A 270 -12.79 6.76 6.52
C GLY A 270 -13.03 5.87 7.75
N THR A 271 -12.64 4.61 7.64
CA THR A 271 -12.85 3.59 8.69
C THR A 271 -11.74 3.57 9.74
N TRP A 272 -10.61 4.24 9.47
CA TRP A 272 -9.40 4.20 10.30
C TRP A 272 -9.20 5.44 11.17
N THR A 273 -10.28 5.99 11.71
CA THR A 273 -10.28 7.11 12.70
C THR A 273 -9.90 8.50 12.17
N TYR A 274 -9.54 8.62 10.89
CA TYR A 274 -9.28 9.92 10.25
C TYR A 274 -10.14 10.14 9.00
N TYR A 275 -10.19 11.41 8.59
CA TYR A 275 -10.93 11.85 7.42
C TYR A 275 -10.05 11.73 6.18
N ASN A 276 -10.57 11.16 5.10
CA ASN A 276 -9.89 11.09 3.81
C ASN A 276 -10.27 12.32 2.97
N THR A 277 -9.28 12.94 2.33
CA THR A 277 -9.48 14.10 1.47
C THR A 277 -10.11 13.74 0.13
N ASP A 278 -10.05 12.46 -0.25
CA ASP A 278 -10.34 11.92 -1.58
C ASP A 278 -9.54 12.59 -2.71
N ALA A 279 -8.41 13.22 -2.36
CA ALA A 279 -7.44 13.69 -3.34
C ALA A 279 -6.70 12.51 -4.00
N LEU A 280 -6.54 11.38 -3.30
CA LEU A 280 -6.25 10.08 -3.89
C LEU A 280 -7.58 9.43 -4.30
N GLY A 281 -8.08 9.78 -5.48
CA GLY A 281 -9.37 9.33 -6.00
C GLY A 281 -9.23 8.33 -7.15
N LEU A 282 -10.38 8.04 -7.79
CA LEU A 282 -10.49 7.04 -8.87
C LEU A 282 -9.42 7.23 -9.97
N LEU A 283 -9.25 8.45 -10.48
CA LEU A 283 -8.27 8.72 -11.54
C LEU A 283 -6.83 8.52 -11.05
N GLU A 284 -6.54 8.88 -9.81
CA GLU A 284 -5.20 8.73 -9.25
C GLU A 284 -4.82 7.25 -9.08
N TYR A 285 -5.74 6.36 -8.68
CA TYR A 285 -5.52 4.91 -8.68
C TYR A 285 -5.31 4.32 -10.08
N LEU A 286 -6.12 4.75 -11.05
CA LEU A 286 -5.99 4.28 -12.43
C LEU A 286 -4.67 4.72 -13.07
N TYR A 287 -4.22 5.96 -12.80
CA TYR A 287 -2.91 6.41 -13.22
C TYR A 287 -1.78 5.65 -12.53
N TRP A 288 -1.95 5.30 -11.25
CA TRP A 288 -0.97 4.52 -10.52
C TRP A 288 -0.70 3.18 -11.20
N THR A 289 -1.75 2.39 -11.47
CA THR A 289 -1.61 1.08 -12.11
C THR A 289 -1.13 1.20 -13.56
N GLN A 290 -1.64 2.17 -14.31
CA GLN A 290 -1.18 2.45 -15.68
C GLN A 290 0.31 2.81 -15.73
N ASP A 291 0.77 3.71 -14.87
CA ASP A 291 2.14 4.22 -14.89
C ASP A 291 3.16 3.21 -14.34
N MET A 292 2.71 2.25 -13.52
CA MET A 292 3.48 1.07 -13.10
C MET A 292 3.39 -0.10 -14.10
N GLY A 293 2.41 -0.12 -15.00
CA GLY A 293 2.18 -1.22 -15.92
C GLY A 293 1.66 -2.50 -15.24
N ILE A 294 0.84 -2.34 -14.20
CA ILE A 294 0.25 -3.44 -13.41
C ILE A 294 -1.27 -3.47 -13.57
N LYS A 295 -1.88 -4.59 -13.15
CA LYS A 295 -3.33 -4.85 -13.30
C LYS A 295 -4.16 -4.19 -12.21
N ASN A 296 -5.39 -3.80 -12.53
CA ASN A 296 -6.38 -3.32 -11.56
C ASN A 296 -7.22 -4.48 -11.01
N VAL A 297 -7.32 -4.56 -9.69
CA VAL A 297 -8.35 -5.31 -8.97
C VAL A 297 -9.19 -4.27 -8.22
N MET A 298 -10.26 -3.80 -8.86
CA MET A 298 -11.07 -2.70 -8.33
C MET A 298 -12.22 -3.25 -7.51
N ALA A 299 -12.30 -2.90 -6.24
CA ALA A 299 -13.40 -3.28 -5.38
C ALA A 299 -14.55 -2.26 -5.50
N VAL A 300 -15.79 -2.74 -5.58
CA VAL A 300 -17.00 -1.91 -5.64
C VAL A 300 -17.87 -2.12 -4.41
N TRP A 301 -18.49 -1.05 -3.91
CA TRP A 301 -19.32 -1.11 -2.71
C TRP A 301 -20.57 -1.94 -2.95
N ALA A 302 -20.83 -2.95 -2.11
CA ALA A 302 -21.81 -3.99 -2.41
C ALA A 302 -23.09 -3.97 -1.55
N GLY A 303 -23.46 -2.83 -0.96
CA GLY A 303 -24.71 -2.75 -0.18
C GLY A 303 -24.57 -3.03 1.31
N HIS A 304 -23.36 -2.97 1.88
CA HIS A 304 -23.08 -3.27 3.28
C HIS A 304 -22.05 -2.29 3.87
N ALA A 305 -22.19 -1.96 5.15
CA ALA A 305 -21.30 -1.09 5.91
C ALA A 305 -20.93 -1.71 7.26
N LEU A 306 -19.82 -1.25 7.86
CA LEU A 306 -19.23 -1.90 9.04
C LEU A 306 -20.09 -1.84 10.32
N ASN A 307 -21.07 -0.94 10.40
CA ASN A 307 -22.05 -0.94 11.50
C ASN A 307 -23.14 -2.03 11.37
N GLY A 308 -23.11 -2.82 10.29
CA GLY A 308 -24.07 -3.88 9.97
C GLY A 308 -25.29 -3.40 9.20
N ASP A 309 -25.32 -2.15 8.73
CA ASP A 309 -26.35 -1.69 7.82
C ASP A 309 -26.24 -2.41 6.47
N VAL A 310 -27.37 -2.82 5.91
CA VAL A 310 -27.46 -3.57 4.66
C VAL A 310 -28.56 -3.00 3.76
N VAL A 311 -28.26 -2.87 2.47
CA VAL A 311 -29.18 -2.49 1.40
C VAL A 311 -29.37 -3.66 0.43
N THR A 312 -30.60 -4.08 0.16
CA THR A 312 -30.89 -5.22 -0.73
C THR A 312 -32.04 -4.93 -1.71
N GLY A 313 -32.16 -5.77 -2.75
CA GLY A 313 -33.27 -5.74 -3.69
C GLY A 313 -33.37 -4.38 -4.40
N ALA A 314 -34.58 -3.85 -4.54
CA ALA A 314 -34.80 -2.59 -5.24
C ALA A 314 -34.11 -1.37 -4.59
N ALA A 315 -33.79 -1.44 -3.29
CA ALA A 315 -33.04 -0.38 -2.63
C ALA A 315 -31.55 -0.38 -3.03
N LEU A 316 -31.04 -1.51 -3.54
CA LEU A 316 -29.67 -1.63 -4.05
C LEU A 316 -29.53 -1.09 -5.47
N ASP A 317 -30.63 -1.00 -6.24
CA ASP A 317 -30.60 -0.58 -7.66
C ASP A 317 -29.81 0.73 -7.90
N PRO A 318 -29.98 1.82 -7.11
CA PRO A 318 -29.20 3.04 -7.33
C PRO A 318 -27.68 2.84 -7.21
N TYR A 319 -27.24 1.91 -6.37
CA TYR A 319 -25.82 1.60 -6.18
C TYR A 319 -25.30 0.70 -7.29
N VAL A 320 -26.14 -0.19 -7.84
CA VAL A 320 -25.81 -0.95 -9.05
C VAL A 320 -25.64 0.00 -10.25
N ASP A 321 -26.53 0.98 -10.39
CA ASP A 321 -26.42 2.01 -11.42
C ASP A 321 -25.14 2.84 -11.23
N ASP A 322 -24.80 3.24 -10.00
CA ASP A 322 -23.54 3.94 -9.69
C ASP A 322 -22.31 3.14 -10.08
N ILE A 323 -22.29 1.81 -9.87
CA ILE A 323 -21.20 0.93 -10.31
C ILE A 323 -21.11 0.90 -11.84
N LEU A 324 -22.23 0.81 -12.55
CA LEU A 324 -22.21 0.84 -14.02
C LEU A 324 -21.75 2.21 -14.56
N ASN A 325 -22.11 3.30 -13.89
CA ASN A 325 -21.64 4.64 -14.20
C ASN A 325 -20.14 4.79 -13.97
N GLU A 326 -19.61 4.19 -12.89
CA GLU A 326 -18.18 4.11 -12.61
C GLU A 326 -17.46 3.37 -13.75
N LEU A 327 -17.96 2.21 -14.15
CA LEU A 327 -17.37 1.44 -15.24
C LEU A 327 -17.47 2.16 -16.58
N GLU A 328 -18.57 2.87 -16.86
CA GLU A 328 -18.68 3.70 -18.06
C GLU A 328 -17.69 4.87 -18.02
N PHE A 329 -17.45 5.48 -16.86
CA PHE A 329 -16.41 6.50 -16.69
C PHE A 329 -15.02 5.94 -17.05
N ILE A 330 -14.72 4.72 -16.62
CA ILE A 330 -13.40 4.10 -16.79
C ILE A 330 -13.20 3.56 -18.22
N LEU A 331 -14.19 2.82 -18.74
CA LEU A 331 -14.10 1.99 -19.95
C LEU A 331 -14.80 2.61 -21.16
N GLY A 332 -15.72 3.55 -20.94
CA GLY A 332 -16.59 4.11 -21.98
C GLY A 332 -15.86 4.99 -22.99
N ASP A 333 -16.38 5.00 -24.21
CA ASP A 333 -15.96 5.92 -25.26
C ASP A 333 -16.35 7.37 -24.93
N THR A 334 -15.65 8.34 -25.51
CA THR A 334 -15.94 9.76 -25.33
C THR A 334 -17.34 10.20 -25.80
N SER A 335 -18.06 9.38 -26.56
CA SER A 335 -19.46 9.61 -26.93
C SER A 335 -20.48 9.25 -25.85
N THR A 336 -20.09 8.50 -24.81
CA THR A 336 -20.97 8.18 -23.68
C THR A 336 -20.90 9.27 -22.62
N GLN A 337 -21.88 9.32 -21.71
CA GLN A 337 -21.97 10.39 -20.72
C GLN A 337 -20.74 10.42 -19.81
N TYR A 338 -20.37 9.28 -19.26
CA TYR A 338 -19.28 9.20 -18.29
C TYR A 338 -17.91 9.08 -18.96
N GLY A 339 -17.82 8.52 -20.17
CA GLY A 339 -16.61 8.57 -20.99
C GLY A 339 -16.27 10.01 -21.42
N ALA A 340 -17.27 10.82 -21.78
CA ALA A 340 -17.08 12.26 -22.02
C ALA A 340 -16.63 13.02 -20.75
N LEU A 341 -17.18 12.65 -19.58
CA LEU A 341 -16.77 13.23 -18.30
C LEU A 341 -15.30 12.93 -18.00
N ARG A 342 -14.85 11.67 -18.16
CA ARG A 342 -13.43 11.30 -18.02
C ARG A 342 -12.54 12.11 -18.96
N ALA A 343 -12.93 12.24 -20.23
CA ALA A 343 -12.21 13.04 -21.22
C ALA A 343 -12.12 14.52 -20.82
N SER A 344 -13.17 15.08 -20.24
CA SER A 344 -13.18 16.47 -19.75
C SER A 344 -12.20 16.72 -18.60
N TYR A 345 -11.81 15.68 -17.85
CA TYR A 345 -10.78 15.72 -16.83
C TYR A 345 -9.36 15.42 -17.36
N GLY A 346 -9.19 15.40 -18.68
CA GLY A 346 -7.89 15.30 -19.35
C GLY A 346 -7.48 13.88 -19.73
N GLN A 347 -8.31 12.87 -19.45
CA GLN A 347 -8.07 11.49 -19.84
C GLN A 347 -9.03 11.05 -20.94
N VAL A 348 -8.62 11.27 -22.20
CA VAL A 348 -9.44 10.95 -23.38
C VAL A 348 -9.59 9.44 -23.55
N GLU A 349 -8.48 8.70 -23.48
CA GLU A 349 -8.48 7.26 -23.70
C GLU A 349 -9.10 6.52 -22.49
N PRO A 350 -9.93 5.49 -22.74
CA PRO A 350 -10.38 4.59 -21.69
C PRO A 350 -9.20 3.93 -20.96
N PHE A 351 -9.39 3.61 -19.68
CA PHE A 351 -8.47 2.74 -18.95
C PHE A 351 -8.86 1.27 -19.14
N THR A 352 -8.14 0.38 -18.45
CA THR A 352 -8.44 -1.05 -18.39
C THR A 352 -8.75 -1.48 -16.96
N ILE A 353 -9.82 -2.25 -16.78
CA ILE A 353 -10.13 -2.99 -15.55
C ILE A 353 -10.22 -4.47 -15.92
N ASP A 354 -9.38 -5.28 -15.29
CA ASP A 354 -9.33 -6.71 -15.55
C ASP A 354 -10.17 -7.49 -14.53
N PHE A 355 -10.21 -6.99 -13.29
CA PHE A 355 -10.88 -7.64 -12.17
C PHE A 355 -11.72 -6.64 -11.38
N ILE A 356 -12.93 -7.06 -11.02
CA ILE A 356 -13.77 -6.36 -10.04
C ILE A 356 -14.04 -7.28 -8.86
N GLU A 357 -13.78 -6.80 -7.67
CA GLU A 357 -14.23 -7.42 -6.43
C GLU A 357 -15.54 -6.80 -5.98
N ILE A 358 -16.56 -7.61 -5.70
CA ILE A 358 -17.86 -7.13 -5.24
C ILE A 358 -17.88 -7.16 -3.71
N GLY A 359 -17.77 -5.99 -3.08
CA GLY A 359 -17.72 -5.84 -1.62
C GLY A 359 -16.33 -6.08 -1.03
N ASN A 360 -16.28 -6.13 0.30
CA ASN A 360 -15.12 -6.52 1.09
C ASN A 360 -15.60 -7.33 2.29
N GLU A 361 -14.93 -8.46 2.60
CA GLU A 361 -15.18 -9.28 3.81
C GLU A 361 -16.66 -9.48 4.17
N GLU A 362 -17.52 -9.68 3.18
CA GLU A 362 -18.98 -9.71 3.34
C GLU A 362 -19.49 -10.85 4.25
N ASN A 363 -18.61 -11.76 4.66
CA ASN A 363 -18.86 -12.75 5.72
C ASN A 363 -18.74 -12.17 7.15
N LEU A 364 -18.28 -10.94 7.31
CA LEU A 364 -18.12 -10.22 8.58
C LEU A 364 -19.18 -9.12 8.75
N ALA A 365 -19.15 -8.45 9.91
CA ALA A 365 -19.98 -7.30 10.26
C ALA A 365 -21.47 -7.39 9.88
N GLY A 366 -22.07 -8.59 9.86
CA GLY A 366 -23.48 -8.80 9.54
C GLY A 366 -23.83 -8.90 8.04
N GLY A 367 -22.85 -8.86 7.12
CA GLY A 367 -23.09 -8.91 5.68
C GLY A 367 -23.61 -10.28 5.17
N CYS A 368 -23.16 -11.37 5.79
CA CYS A 368 -23.24 -12.73 5.25
C CYS A 368 -24.64 -13.15 4.81
N ALA A 369 -25.65 -12.92 5.66
CA ALA A 369 -27.02 -13.38 5.41
C ALA A 369 -27.67 -12.77 4.16
N SER A 370 -27.15 -11.63 3.68
CA SER A 370 -27.66 -10.91 2.51
C SER A 370 -26.72 -10.96 1.30
N TYR A 371 -25.49 -11.40 1.48
CA TYR A 371 -24.45 -11.25 0.47
C TYR A 371 -24.78 -12.02 -0.82
N ALA A 372 -25.28 -13.24 -0.71
CA ALA A 372 -25.68 -14.03 -1.89
C ALA A 372 -26.62 -13.28 -2.84
N SER A 373 -27.62 -12.55 -2.32
CA SER A 373 -28.56 -11.81 -3.16
C SER A 373 -27.96 -10.52 -3.73
N ARG A 374 -27.19 -9.77 -2.92
CA ARG A 374 -26.50 -8.54 -3.35
C ARG A 374 -25.43 -8.83 -4.40
N PHE A 375 -24.56 -9.82 -4.14
CA PHE A 375 -23.57 -10.32 -5.09
C PHE A 375 -24.23 -10.70 -6.42
N THR A 376 -25.30 -11.50 -6.39
CA THR A 376 -25.97 -11.93 -7.62
C THR A 376 -26.55 -10.75 -8.42
N GLN A 377 -27.13 -9.77 -7.74
CA GLN A 377 -27.69 -8.57 -8.38
C GLN A 377 -26.60 -7.74 -9.06
N ILE A 378 -25.50 -7.47 -8.36
CA ILE A 378 -24.36 -6.70 -8.89
C ILE A 378 -23.64 -7.47 -10.00
N TYR A 379 -23.35 -8.76 -9.78
CA TYR A 379 -22.73 -9.65 -10.78
C TYR A 379 -23.52 -9.64 -12.09
N ASN A 380 -24.84 -9.84 -12.03
CA ASN A 380 -25.67 -9.89 -13.23
C ASN A 380 -25.62 -8.57 -14.01
N ALA A 381 -25.62 -7.43 -13.32
CA ALA A 381 -25.55 -6.12 -13.96
C ALA A 381 -24.19 -5.89 -14.62
N ILE A 382 -23.08 -6.12 -13.90
CA ILE A 382 -21.73 -5.95 -14.45
C ILE A 382 -21.49 -6.93 -15.59
N HIS A 383 -21.78 -8.21 -15.41
CA HIS A 383 -21.49 -9.24 -16.41
C HIS A 383 -22.34 -9.07 -17.68
N ALA A 384 -23.55 -8.51 -17.59
CA ALA A 384 -24.35 -8.18 -18.75
C ALA A 384 -23.76 -7.03 -19.59
N ALA A 385 -23.15 -6.04 -18.94
CA ALA A 385 -22.56 -4.88 -19.61
C ALA A 385 -21.10 -5.12 -20.04
N TYR A 386 -20.33 -5.85 -19.23
CA TYR A 386 -18.89 -6.05 -19.34
C TYR A 386 -18.52 -7.52 -19.09
N PRO A 387 -18.88 -8.45 -20.00
CA PRO A 387 -18.76 -9.89 -19.78
C PRO A 387 -17.31 -10.39 -19.66
N ASP A 388 -16.34 -9.61 -20.13
CA ASP A 388 -14.91 -9.96 -20.13
C ASP A 388 -14.21 -9.64 -18.79
N ILE A 389 -14.86 -8.87 -17.90
CA ILE A 389 -14.30 -8.57 -16.57
C ILE A 389 -14.43 -9.80 -15.68
N THR A 390 -13.32 -10.19 -15.04
CA THR A 390 -13.35 -11.26 -14.06
C THR A 390 -13.90 -10.74 -12.73
N ILE A 391 -14.97 -11.36 -12.25
CA ILE A 391 -15.59 -11.00 -10.97
C ILE A 391 -15.01 -11.83 -9.83
N ILE A 392 -14.72 -11.17 -8.72
CA ILE A 392 -14.26 -11.76 -7.47
C ILE A 392 -15.36 -11.54 -6.42
N ALA A 393 -15.82 -12.61 -5.77
CA ALA A 393 -16.64 -12.48 -4.57
C ALA A 393 -15.71 -12.29 -3.36
N SER A 394 -16.00 -11.33 -2.48
CA SER A 394 -15.16 -10.95 -1.34
C SER A 394 -15.06 -11.98 -0.20
N THR A 395 -15.40 -13.26 -0.43
CA THR A 395 -15.28 -14.33 0.57
C THR A 395 -15.31 -15.71 -0.07
N THR A 396 -14.62 -16.68 0.54
CA THR A 396 -14.74 -18.12 0.25
C THR A 396 -15.82 -18.81 1.09
N ASP A 397 -16.47 -18.13 2.03
CA ASP A 397 -17.48 -18.75 2.89
C ASP A 397 -18.74 -19.10 2.09
N THR A 398 -18.87 -20.39 1.76
CA THR A 398 -20.01 -20.94 1.03
C THR A 398 -21.37 -20.68 1.69
N ALA A 399 -21.43 -20.37 2.99
CA ALA A 399 -22.67 -20.02 3.66
C ALA A 399 -23.17 -18.61 3.30
N CYS A 400 -22.29 -17.73 2.86
CA CYS A 400 -22.61 -16.35 2.46
C CYS A 400 -22.81 -16.20 0.95
N LEU A 401 -22.41 -17.19 0.17
CA LEU A 401 -22.43 -17.17 -1.29
C LEU A 401 -23.73 -17.75 -1.88
N PRO A 402 -24.06 -17.45 -3.15
CA PRO A 402 -25.10 -18.17 -3.87
C PRO A 402 -24.82 -19.68 -3.89
N SER A 403 -25.87 -20.50 -3.91
CA SER A 403 -25.74 -21.96 -3.93
C SER A 403 -24.96 -22.50 -5.14
N THR A 404 -24.83 -21.71 -6.20
CA THR A 404 -23.95 -21.98 -7.34
C THR A 404 -23.34 -20.66 -7.78
N LEU A 405 -22.01 -20.57 -7.70
CA LEU A 405 -21.29 -19.43 -8.27
C LEU A 405 -21.31 -19.51 -9.80
N PRO A 406 -21.50 -18.37 -10.48
CA PRO A 406 -21.31 -18.30 -11.92
C PRO A 406 -19.92 -18.77 -12.34
N ALA A 407 -19.82 -19.41 -13.51
CA ALA A 407 -18.56 -19.92 -14.01
C ALA A 407 -17.54 -18.79 -14.23
N GLY A 408 -16.30 -19.01 -13.80
CA GLY A 408 -15.22 -18.02 -13.93
C GLY A 408 -15.15 -16.99 -12.81
N VAL A 409 -16.11 -16.97 -11.87
CA VAL A 409 -16.02 -16.15 -10.65
C VAL A 409 -14.91 -16.68 -9.75
N TRP A 410 -14.11 -15.77 -9.23
CA TRP A 410 -13.08 -16.05 -8.23
C TRP A 410 -13.61 -15.71 -6.84
N THR A 411 -12.91 -16.11 -5.80
CA THR A 411 -13.21 -15.65 -4.45
C THR A 411 -11.99 -15.18 -3.71
N ASP A 412 -12.20 -14.19 -2.84
CA ASP A 412 -11.19 -13.66 -1.93
C ASP A 412 -11.20 -14.38 -0.57
N ILE A 413 -10.03 -14.50 0.05
CA ILE A 413 -9.82 -15.05 1.37
C ILE A 413 -8.70 -14.30 2.10
N HIS A 414 -8.94 -13.98 3.37
CA HIS A 414 -8.04 -13.16 4.18
C HIS A 414 -7.49 -13.91 5.39
N TYR A 415 -6.21 -13.69 5.70
CA TYR A 415 -5.53 -14.32 6.83
C TYR A 415 -4.64 -13.38 7.63
N TYR A 416 -5.06 -13.08 8.85
CA TYR A 416 -4.23 -12.42 9.87
C TYR A 416 -3.96 -13.39 11.01
N LEU A 417 -2.80 -14.05 10.96
CA LEU A 417 -2.53 -15.24 11.76
C LEU A 417 -1.17 -15.17 12.45
N GLN A 418 -1.03 -15.86 13.58
CA GLN A 418 0.28 -16.03 14.22
C GLN A 418 1.23 -16.88 13.36
N PRO A 419 2.56 -16.73 13.50
CA PRO A 419 3.52 -17.42 12.65
C PRO A 419 3.31 -18.94 12.50
N ASN A 420 3.06 -19.63 13.61
CA ASN A 420 2.83 -21.09 13.60
C ASN A 420 1.53 -21.51 12.90
N GLN A 421 0.56 -20.61 12.74
CA GLN A 421 -0.68 -20.88 12.01
C GLN A 421 -0.47 -20.80 10.50
N PHE A 422 0.31 -19.83 10.00
CA PHE A 422 0.70 -19.79 8.58
C PHE A 422 1.44 -21.07 8.15
N VAL A 423 2.36 -21.55 8.99
CA VAL A 423 3.10 -22.79 8.70
C VAL A 423 2.17 -24.00 8.62
N LYS A 424 1.07 -24.03 9.39
CA LYS A 424 0.06 -25.08 9.29
C LYS A 424 -0.76 -25.02 8.00
N LEU A 425 -0.86 -23.86 7.37
CA LEU A 425 -1.56 -23.67 6.09
C LEU A 425 -0.69 -23.98 4.86
N PHE A 426 0.56 -24.43 5.05
CA PHE A 426 1.48 -24.75 3.95
C PHE A 426 0.88 -25.66 2.84
N ASN A 427 0.01 -26.60 3.21
CA ASN A 427 -0.61 -27.57 2.31
C ASN A 427 -2.12 -27.34 2.13
N GLU A 428 -2.63 -26.18 2.53
CA GLU A 428 -4.04 -25.82 2.46
C GLU A 428 -4.63 -26.13 1.08
N TRP A 429 -3.98 -25.61 0.04
CA TRP A 429 -4.46 -25.63 -1.33
C TRP A 429 -4.25 -26.96 -2.07
N ASP A 430 -3.44 -27.88 -1.53
CA ASP A 430 -2.98 -29.08 -2.24
C ASP A 430 -4.15 -29.99 -2.67
N ASN A 431 -5.26 -29.97 -1.94
CA ASN A 431 -6.44 -30.81 -2.19
C ASN A 431 -7.71 -30.01 -2.51
N TRP A 432 -7.60 -28.70 -2.74
CA TRP A 432 -8.74 -27.90 -3.17
C TRP A 432 -9.16 -28.24 -4.59
N SER A 433 -10.43 -27.98 -4.91
CA SER A 433 -10.94 -28.11 -6.27
C SER A 433 -10.13 -27.23 -7.22
N ARG A 434 -9.79 -27.77 -8.40
CA ARG A 434 -9.03 -27.04 -9.42
C ARG A 434 -9.89 -26.16 -10.33
N ASP A 435 -11.20 -26.17 -10.10
CA ASP A 435 -12.19 -25.40 -10.86
C ASP A 435 -12.53 -24.05 -10.20
N TRP A 436 -12.03 -23.78 -9.00
CA TRP A 436 -12.34 -22.58 -8.22
C TRP A 436 -11.09 -21.72 -8.03
N PRO A 437 -10.91 -20.64 -8.80
CA PRO A 437 -9.77 -19.75 -8.66
C PRO A 437 -9.86 -18.91 -7.37
N ILE A 438 -8.74 -18.75 -6.70
CA ILE A 438 -8.60 -18.07 -5.42
C ILE A 438 -7.74 -16.82 -5.56
N PHE A 439 -8.23 -15.74 -4.99
CA PHE A 439 -7.45 -14.56 -4.63
C PHE A 439 -7.21 -14.60 -3.12
N VAL A 440 -5.96 -14.48 -2.68
CA VAL A 440 -5.63 -14.26 -1.26
C VAL A 440 -5.36 -12.76 -1.09
N GLY A 441 -6.43 -11.97 -0.99
CA GLY A 441 -6.39 -10.51 -1.06
C GLY A 441 -5.67 -9.85 0.09
N GLU A 442 -5.68 -10.49 1.26
CA GLU A 442 -5.02 -9.98 2.45
C GLU A 442 -4.36 -11.12 3.25
N TYR A 443 -3.08 -10.96 3.56
CA TYR A 443 -2.46 -11.75 4.61
C TYR A 443 -1.31 -11.02 5.31
N ALA A 444 -1.16 -11.26 6.61
CA ALA A 444 0.03 -10.85 7.37
C ALA A 444 0.19 -11.71 8.63
N SER A 445 1.44 -11.97 9.01
CA SER A 445 1.78 -12.56 10.30
C SER A 445 1.49 -11.57 11.42
N THR A 446 0.45 -11.83 12.19
CA THR A 446 0.06 -10.99 13.32
C THR A 446 0.16 -11.68 14.67
N SER A 447 0.52 -10.93 15.72
CA SER A 447 0.51 -11.44 17.10
C SER A 447 -0.90 -11.41 17.72
N ASP A 448 -1.66 -10.38 17.39
CA ASP A 448 -3.10 -10.23 17.62
C ASP A 448 -3.76 -9.53 16.41
N ASN A 449 -5.07 -9.75 16.23
CA ASN A 449 -5.87 -9.16 15.15
C ASN A 449 -6.68 -7.95 15.63
N SER A 450 -6.20 -7.23 16.65
CA SER A 450 -6.96 -6.13 17.27
C SER A 450 -6.47 -4.75 16.88
N GLY A 451 -5.27 -4.65 16.29
CA GLY A 451 -4.58 -3.38 16.07
C GLY A 451 -4.17 -2.65 17.36
N ALA A 452 -4.42 -3.22 18.54
CA ALA A 452 -4.23 -2.54 19.83
C ALA A 452 -2.75 -2.32 20.21
N LYS A 453 -1.82 -2.98 19.50
CA LYS A 453 -0.37 -2.79 19.66
C LYS A 453 0.26 -2.62 18.29
N THR A 454 1.05 -1.55 18.15
CA THR A 454 1.88 -1.33 16.98
C THR A 454 3.22 -2.05 17.14
N TYR A 455 3.59 -2.85 16.14
CA TYR A 455 4.87 -3.54 16.03
C TYR A 455 5.23 -3.74 14.55
N TRP A 456 6.47 -4.11 14.29
CA TRP A 456 6.96 -4.31 12.92
C TRP A 456 7.35 -5.75 12.68
N SER A 457 7.16 -6.23 11.44
CA SER A 457 7.50 -7.61 11.05
C SER A 457 8.94 -7.94 11.45
N ASP A 458 9.11 -9.09 12.08
CA ASP A 458 10.39 -9.72 12.34
C ASP A 458 10.63 -10.92 11.40
N LEU A 459 11.81 -11.54 11.51
CA LEU A 459 12.17 -12.67 10.66
C LEU A 459 11.33 -13.92 10.97
N ILE A 460 10.82 -14.10 12.19
CA ILE A 460 9.97 -15.24 12.52
C ILE A 460 8.66 -15.14 11.74
N GLY A 461 7.99 -13.99 11.84
CA GLY A 461 6.76 -13.71 11.10
C GLY A 461 6.97 -13.81 9.59
N SER A 462 7.98 -13.12 9.07
CA SER A 462 8.29 -13.13 7.63
C SER A 462 8.68 -14.50 7.09
N CYS A 463 9.39 -15.31 7.87
CA CYS A 463 9.70 -16.68 7.49
C CYS A 463 8.45 -17.57 7.46
N SER A 464 7.49 -17.35 8.36
CA SER A 464 6.21 -18.07 8.34
C SER A 464 5.34 -17.71 7.14
N GLU A 465 5.31 -16.42 6.77
CA GLU A 465 4.66 -15.93 5.56
C GLU A 465 5.32 -16.55 4.31
N ALA A 466 6.66 -16.62 4.28
CA ALA A 466 7.38 -17.29 3.20
C ALA A 466 6.97 -18.76 3.06
N VAL A 467 6.77 -19.50 4.18
CA VAL A 467 6.25 -20.87 4.15
C VAL A 467 4.86 -20.91 3.52
N TYR A 468 3.97 -19.99 3.89
CA TYR A 468 2.64 -19.91 3.28
C TYR A 468 2.72 -19.59 1.79
N MET A 469 3.51 -18.59 1.39
CA MET A 469 3.74 -18.19 0.00
C MET A 469 4.32 -19.31 -0.87
N ILE A 470 5.15 -20.21 -0.30
CA ILE A 470 5.62 -21.42 -0.98
C ILE A 470 4.43 -22.35 -1.29
N GLY A 471 3.48 -22.48 -0.36
CA GLY A 471 2.21 -23.20 -0.58
C GLY A 471 1.35 -22.55 -1.66
N LEU A 472 1.26 -21.22 -1.66
CA LEU A 472 0.54 -20.44 -2.69
C LEU A 472 1.14 -20.70 -4.08
N GLU A 473 2.46 -20.54 -4.25
CA GLU A 473 3.12 -20.71 -5.54
C GLU A 473 3.03 -22.13 -6.07
N ARG A 474 3.17 -23.14 -5.18
CA ARG A 474 3.00 -24.55 -5.55
C ARG A 474 1.62 -24.83 -6.13
N ASN A 475 0.61 -24.09 -5.68
CA ASN A 475 -0.79 -24.22 -6.08
C ASN A 475 -1.27 -23.04 -6.95
N SER A 476 -0.36 -22.40 -7.69
CA SER A 476 -0.70 -21.23 -8.52
C SER A 476 -1.53 -21.56 -9.77
N ASP A 477 -1.86 -22.84 -9.96
CA ASP A 477 -2.92 -23.31 -10.83
C ASP A 477 -4.31 -22.89 -10.33
N ILE A 478 -4.52 -22.72 -9.02
CA ILE A 478 -5.77 -22.19 -8.43
C ILE A 478 -5.59 -20.89 -7.67
N VAL A 479 -4.49 -20.71 -6.94
CA VAL A 479 -4.18 -19.46 -6.25
C VAL A 479 -3.60 -18.50 -7.29
N LYS A 480 -4.43 -17.57 -7.76
CA LYS A 480 -4.09 -16.74 -8.90
C LYS A 480 -3.43 -15.43 -8.50
N MET A 481 -3.79 -14.88 -7.36
CA MET A 481 -3.31 -13.60 -6.84
C MET A 481 -3.14 -13.70 -5.32
N ALA A 482 -2.19 -12.97 -4.78
CA ALA A 482 -1.95 -12.84 -3.35
C ALA A 482 -1.30 -11.50 -3.01
N SER A 483 -1.73 -10.87 -1.92
CA SER A 483 -1.21 -9.58 -1.46
C SER A 483 -1.09 -9.53 0.06
N PHE A 484 0.05 -9.01 0.52
CA PHE A 484 0.22 -8.65 1.94
C PHE A 484 -0.63 -7.42 2.26
N ALA A 485 -1.22 -7.38 3.45
CA ALA A 485 -1.96 -6.22 3.94
C ALA A 485 -1.70 -5.99 5.45
N PRO A 486 -1.68 -4.72 5.91
CA PRO A 486 -1.75 -3.50 5.12
C PRO A 486 -0.43 -3.16 4.41
N LEU A 487 -0.50 -2.35 3.36
CA LEU A 487 0.65 -2.08 2.51
C LEU A 487 1.64 -1.08 3.10
N LEU A 488 1.14 0.02 3.68
CA LEU A 488 1.96 1.18 4.02
C LEU A 488 1.56 1.75 5.38
N GLU A 489 2.56 2.03 6.20
CA GLU A 489 2.43 2.75 7.46
C GLU A 489 3.10 4.13 7.40
N HIS A 490 2.43 5.18 7.86
CA HIS A 490 3.13 6.36 8.36
C HIS A 490 3.51 6.12 9.83
N PHE A 491 4.82 6.01 10.11
CA PHE A 491 5.33 5.75 11.45
C PHE A 491 4.80 6.77 12.48
N ASP A 492 4.55 6.27 13.69
CA ASP A 492 3.96 6.98 14.84
C ASP A 492 2.52 7.48 14.64
N LEU A 493 1.88 7.14 13.52
CA LEU A 493 0.49 7.48 13.22
C LEU A 493 -0.41 6.26 12.99
N ALA A 494 0.14 5.04 13.03
CA ALA A 494 -0.54 3.80 12.71
C ALA A 494 -1.75 3.48 13.61
N GLN A 495 -2.80 2.93 13.00
CA GLN A 495 -3.95 2.30 13.64
C GLN A 495 -3.87 0.77 13.64
N TRP A 496 -3.10 0.19 12.71
CA TRP A 496 -2.91 -1.24 12.56
C TRP A 496 -1.44 -1.58 12.27
N SER A 497 -1.00 -2.80 12.59
CA SER A 497 0.35 -3.28 12.27
C SER A 497 0.42 -4.82 12.32
N PRO A 498 1.40 -5.47 11.67
CA PRO A 498 2.51 -4.87 10.94
C PRO A 498 2.13 -4.52 9.51
N ASP A 499 2.92 -3.63 8.90
CA ASP A 499 2.73 -3.18 7.53
C ASP A 499 3.88 -3.64 6.64
N LEU A 500 3.64 -3.69 5.33
CA LEU A 500 4.65 -4.16 4.39
C LEU A 500 5.84 -3.21 4.38
N PHE A 501 5.62 -1.91 4.26
CA PHE A 501 6.67 -0.90 4.38
C PHE A 501 6.13 0.38 5.04
N GLY A 502 7.02 1.30 5.36
CA GLY A 502 6.64 2.50 6.09
C GLY A 502 7.53 3.69 5.80
N LEU A 503 7.05 4.86 6.21
CA LEU A 503 7.78 6.12 6.13
C LEU A 503 7.45 7.02 7.32
N ASP A 504 8.33 7.97 7.58
CA ASP A 504 8.00 9.17 8.37
C ASP A 504 8.26 10.42 7.52
N SER A 505 8.04 11.60 8.10
CA SER A 505 8.23 12.89 7.43
C SER A 505 9.70 13.31 7.24
N SER A 506 10.68 12.52 7.66
CA SER A 506 12.10 12.78 7.45
C SER A 506 12.59 12.22 6.10
N ALA A 507 13.57 12.88 5.47
CA ALA A 507 14.10 12.38 4.21
C ALA A 507 14.91 11.09 4.41
N GLY A 508 14.68 10.10 3.55
CA GLY A 508 15.35 8.78 3.62
C GLY A 508 14.71 7.81 4.62
N SER A 509 13.49 8.08 5.09
CA SER A 509 12.79 7.26 6.08
C SER A 509 12.12 6.00 5.52
N LEU A 510 11.95 5.90 4.20
CA LEU A 510 11.34 4.75 3.54
C LEU A 510 12.02 3.45 3.98
N THR A 511 11.25 2.59 4.63
CA THR A 511 11.74 1.40 5.32
C THR A 511 10.93 0.19 4.93
N GLY A 512 11.59 -0.80 4.33
CA GLY A 512 10.98 -2.10 4.04
C GLY A 512 11.02 -3.00 5.27
N SER A 513 9.89 -3.62 5.60
CA SER A 513 9.84 -4.60 6.68
C SER A 513 10.60 -5.87 6.29
N THR A 514 10.79 -6.78 7.25
CA THR A 514 11.31 -8.11 6.90
C THR A 514 10.36 -8.83 5.92
N SER A 515 9.05 -8.60 6.02
CA SER A 515 8.04 -9.10 5.08
C SER A 515 8.17 -8.45 3.70
N TYR A 516 8.48 -7.14 3.60
CA TYR A 516 8.78 -6.48 2.31
C TYR A 516 9.87 -7.21 1.54
N TYR A 517 10.95 -7.58 2.23
CA TYR A 517 12.05 -8.27 1.59
C TYR A 517 11.69 -9.70 1.18
N VAL A 518 10.80 -10.38 1.91
CA VAL A 518 10.23 -11.67 1.48
C VAL A 518 9.36 -11.49 0.23
N GLN A 519 8.46 -10.50 0.22
CA GLN A 519 7.63 -10.19 -0.96
C GLN A 519 8.48 -9.89 -2.19
N LYS A 520 9.46 -8.99 -2.06
CA LYS A 520 10.41 -8.64 -3.13
C LYS A 520 11.18 -9.87 -3.63
N LEU A 521 11.68 -10.69 -2.70
CA LEU A 521 12.43 -11.89 -3.01
C LEU A 521 11.59 -12.89 -3.83
N PHE A 522 10.30 -13.06 -3.50
CA PHE A 522 9.42 -13.99 -4.18
C PHE A 522 8.88 -13.45 -5.50
N ALA A 523 8.41 -12.20 -5.53
CA ALA A 523 7.81 -11.58 -6.70
C ALA A 523 8.82 -11.40 -7.84
N SER A 524 10.05 -10.99 -7.52
CA SER A 524 11.12 -10.78 -8.50
C SER A 524 11.81 -12.07 -8.99
N ASN A 525 11.52 -13.23 -8.40
CA ASN A 525 12.17 -14.51 -8.72
C ASN A 525 11.15 -15.63 -8.94
N LYS A 526 10.36 -15.54 -10.00
CA LYS A 526 9.32 -16.53 -10.35
C LYS A 526 9.47 -17.04 -11.78
N GLY A 527 9.18 -18.31 -11.99
CA GLY A 527 9.08 -18.95 -13.30
C GLY A 527 7.66 -18.94 -13.87
N SER A 528 7.52 -19.25 -15.16
CA SER A 528 6.24 -19.50 -15.84
C SER A 528 5.67 -20.89 -15.53
N THR A 529 6.53 -21.82 -15.09
CA THR A 529 6.16 -23.22 -14.82
C THR A 529 6.64 -23.66 -13.44
N ILE A 530 5.74 -24.16 -12.60
CA ILE A 530 6.04 -24.82 -11.34
C ILE A 530 6.63 -26.20 -11.63
N LYS A 531 7.78 -26.51 -11.02
CA LYS A 531 8.52 -27.77 -11.23
C LYS A 531 8.36 -28.71 -10.04
N ALA A 532 8.12 -29.98 -10.35
CA ALA A 532 8.11 -31.03 -9.35
C ALA A 532 9.48 -31.13 -8.65
N VAL A 533 9.46 -31.30 -7.33
CA VAL A 533 10.66 -31.48 -6.51
C VAL A 533 10.54 -32.78 -5.75
N THR A 534 11.47 -33.72 -5.97
CA THR A 534 11.62 -34.90 -5.13
C THR A 534 12.61 -34.59 -4.01
N SER A 535 12.29 -34.97 -2.77
CA SER A 535 13.12 -34.72 -1.61
C SER A 535 13.44 -36.03 -0.87
N ASP A 536 14.62 -36.10 -0.26
CA ASP A 536 14.98 -37.18 0.69
C ASP A 536 14.41 -36.98 2.10
N SER A 537 13.77 -35.83 2.33
CA SER A 537 13.24 -35.39 3.61
C SER A 537 11.82 -34.86 3.46
N ALA A 538 11.00 -35.03 4.49
CA ALA A 538 9.68 -34.39 4.56
C ALA A 538 9.83 -32.87 4.76
N PHE A 539 8.74 -32.13 4.51
CA PHE A 539 8.66 -30.72 4.88
C PHE A 539 8.74 -30.55 6.40
N GLY A 540 9.33 -29.43 6.84
CA GLY A 540 9.54 -29.11 8.25
C GLY A 540 10.90 -29.61 8.79
N PRO A 541 11.79 -28.71 9.25
CA PRO A 541 11.64 -27.26 9.34
C PRO A 541 11.86 -26.50 8.01
N VAL A 542 12.35 -27.19 6.97
CA VAL A 542 12.59 -26.59 5.65
C VAL A 542 11.36 -26.78 4.74
N TYR A 543 11.01 -25.73 4.02
CA TYR A 543 9.95 -25.68 3.02
C TYR A 543 10.49 -25.18 1.69
N TRP A 544 9.93 -25.65 0.57
CA TRP A 544 10.45 -25.33 -0.76
C TRP A 544 9.39 -25.35 -1.87
N VAL A 545 9.64 -24.53 -2.90
CA VAL A 545 8.99 -24.60 -4.22
C VAL A 545 10.04 -24.32 -5.29
N ALA A 546 9.89 -24.95 -6.45
CA ALA A 546 10.73 -24.66 -7.61
C ALA A 546 9.87 -24.21 -8.78
N SER A 547 10.33 -23.20 -9.49
CA SER A 547 9.74 -22.75 -10.75
C SER A 547 10.82 -22.49 -11.79
N ALA A 548 10.47 -22.53 -13.07
CA ALA A 548 11.39 -22.25 -14.16
C ALA A 548 10.77 -21.34 -15.22
N THR A 549 11.61 -20.53 -15.85
CA THR A 549 11.25 -19.75 -17.03
C THR A 549 11.42 -20.57 -18.30
N ASP A 550 10.77 -20.14 -19.38
CA ASP A 550 10.93 -20.74 -20.72
C ASP A 550 12.38 -20.59 -21.23
N ALA A 551 13.08 -19.54 -20.78
CA ALA A 551 14.50 -19.33 -21.06
C ALA A 551 15.44 -20.28 -20.28
N GLY A 552 14.89 -21.14 -19.41
CA GLY A 552 15.65 -22.16 -18.67
C GLY A 552 16.36 -21.64 -17.41
N THR A 553 15.93 -20.50 -16.86
CA THR A 553 16.31 -20.09 -15.50
C THR A 553 15.44 -20.82 -14.50
N TYR A 554 16.03 -21.40 -13.46
CA TYR A 554 15.32 -22.06 -12.37
C TYR A 554 15.45 -21.22 -11.10
N TYR A 555 14.34 -21.13 -10.38
CA TYR A 555 14.24 -20.52 -9.06
C TYR A 555 13.84 -21.60 -8.08
N VAL A 556 14.64 -21.80 -7.03
CA VAL A 556 14.28 -22.67 -5.91
C VAL A 556 14.17 -21.79 -4.66
N LYS A 557 12.94 -21.56 -4.23
CA LYS A 557 12.64 -20.76 -3.04
C LYS A 557 12.63 -21.68 -1.83
N LEU A 558 13.24 -21.24 -0.74
CA LEU A 558 13.47 -22.00 0.47
C LEU A 558 13.08 -21.15 1.69
N ALA A 559 12.46 -21.76 2.68
CA ALA A 559 12.25 -21.18 4.00
C ALA A 559 12.63 -22.19 5.08
N ASN A 560 13.48 -21.80 6.03
CA ASN A 560 13.80 -22.62 7.21
C ASN A 560 13.06 -22.05 8.43
N TYR A 561 11.84 -22.51 8.65
CA TYR A 561 11.07 -22.18 9.84
C TYR A 561 11.47 -23.11 11.01
N GLY A 562 12.75 -23.05 11.37
CA GLY A 562 13.36 -23.82 12.44
C GLY A 562 14.35 -22.98 13.24
N THR A 563 14.68 -23.45 14.44
CA THR A 563 15.58 -22.74 15.37
C THR A 563 17.07 -23.09 15.17
N THR A 564 17.38 -23.94 14.19
CA THR A 564 18.74 -24.38 13.87
C THR A 564 19.02 -24.24 12.39
N THR A 565 20.29 -24.02 12.06
CA THR A 565 20.76 -23.99 10.67
C THR A 565 20.55 -25.34 9.99
N GLN A 566 20.03 -25.31 8.76
CA GLN A 566 19.80 -26.47 7.91
C GLN A 566 20.73 -26.43 6.69
N SER A 567 21.24 -27.59 6.29
CA SER A 567 21.99 -27.73 5.04
C SER A 567 21.04 -28.22 3.94
N VAL A 568 20.94 -27.49 2.82
CA VAL A 568 20.05 -27.87 1.71
C VAL A 568 20.85 -28.00 0.43
N THR A 569 20.81 -29.17 -0.21
CA THR A 569 21.46 -29.43 -1.49
C THR A 569 20.43 -29.51 -2.60
N VAL A 570 20.50 -28.58 -3.55
CA VAL A 570 19.60 -28.52 -4.70
C VAL A 570 20.26 -29.12 -5.93
N LYS A 571 19.63 -30.13 -6.53
CA LYS A 571 20.04 -30.78 -7.78
C LYS A 571 18.98 -30.51 -8.86
N VAL A 572 19.43 -30.40 -10.11
CA VAL A 572 18.54 -30.30 -11.28
C VAL A 572 19.05 -31.26 -12.36
N PRO A 573 18.87 -32.58 -12.17
CA PRO A 573 19.49 -33.58 -13.05
C PRO A 573 19.17 -33.35 -14.54
N GLY A 574 20.19 -33.45 -15.39
CA GLY A 574 20.05 -33.24 -16.84
C GLY A 574 20.06 -31.78 -17.29
N ALA A 575 20.15 -30.80 -16.37
CA ALA A 575 20.43 -29.41 -16.71
C ALA A 575 21.94 -29.12 -16.70
N SER A 576 22.33 -27.98 -17.25
CA SER A 576 23.68 -27.41 -17.12
C SER A 576 23.51 -25.93 -16.84
N PHE A 577 24.27 -25.41 -15.89
CA PHE A 577 24.18 -24.01 -15.45
C PHE A 577 25.58 -23.42 -15.40
N GLY A 578 25.72 -22.14 -15.74
CA GLY A 578 26.98 -21.43 -15.63
C GLY A 578 27.36 -21.15 -14.17
N SER A 579 26.44 -20.58 -13.39
CA SER A 579 26.61 -20.34 -11.96
C SER A 579 25.26 -20.34 -11.23
N ALA A 580 25.30 -20.61 -9.92
CA ALA A 580 24.16 -20.45 -9.03
C ALA A 580 24.34 -19.20 -8.17
N SER A 581 23.28 -18.41 -8.02
CA SER A 581 23.22 -17.25 -7.14
C SER A 581 22.26 -17.52 -6.00
N LEU A 582 22.72 -17.35 -4.76
CA LEU A 582 21.90 -17.44 -3.56
C LEU A 582 21.55 -16.02 -3.10
N ILE A 583 20.26 -15.70 -3.09
CA ILE A 583 19.74 -14.51 -2.45
C ILE A 583 19.16 -14.94 -1.09
N LEU A 584 19.75 -14.46 0.01
CA LEU A 584 19.45 -14.91 1.37
C LEU A 584 19.03 -13.75 2.26
N LEU A 585 17.83 -13.84 2.82
CA LEU A 585 17.34 -13.01 3.92
C LEU A 585 17.53 -13.78 5.23
N SER A 586 18.35 -13.25 6.13
CA SER A 586 18.63 -13.86 7.44
C SER A 586 19.16 -12.81 8.42
N GLY A 587 19.15 -13.13 9.71
CA GLY A 587 19.65 -12.26 10.78
C GLY A 587 19.13 -12.71 12.14
N ASN A 588 19.05 -11.78 13.09
CA ASN A 588 18.46 -12.08 14.40
C ASN A 588 16.93 -12.26 14.25
N PRO A 589 16.35 -13.40 14.67
CA PRO A 589 14.95 -13.75 14.41
C PRO A 589 13.91 -12.69 14.84
N THR A 590 14.17 -11.97 15.93
CA THR A 590 13.22 -11.01 16.52
C THR A 590 13.56 -9.55 16.19
N THR A 591 14.41 -9.32 15.18
CA THR A 591 14.80 -7.96 14.78
C THR A 591 13.89 -7.46 13.66
N SER A 592 13.39 -6.25 13.82
CA SER A 592 12.62 -5.51 12.82
C SER A 592 13.45 -4.35 12.26
N ASN A 593 13.10 -3.89 11.06
CA ASN A 593 13.69 -2.68 10.47
C ASN A 593 12.87 -1.45 10.86
N TYR A 594 13.54 -0.34 11.13
CA TYR A 594 12.93 0.95 11.45
C TYR A 594 13.58 2.06 10.61
N PRO A 595 12.93 3.24 10.48
CA PRO A 595 13.50 4.40 9.78
C PRO A 595 14.92 4.67 10.26
N HIS A 596 15.84 4.83 9.29
CA HIS A 596 17.27 5.07 9.52
C HIS A 596 18.03 3.96 10.27
N SER A 597 17.38 2.83 10.56
CA SER A 597 17.93 1.69 11.30
C SER A 597 17.53 0.37 10.63
N VAL A 598 17.92 0.20 9.38
CA VAL A 598 17.67 -1.01 8.58
C VAL A 598 18.85 -1.97 8.73
N SER A 599 18.61 -3.17 9.27
CA SER A 599 19.65 -4.17 9.53
C SER A 599 19.39 -5.53 8.87
N ILE A 600 18.13 -5.84 8.54
CA ILE A 600 17.73 -7.09 7.91
C ILE A 600 17.38 -6.82 6.45
N THR A 601 18.29 -7.19 5.55
CA THR A 601 18.11 -7.06 4.09
C THR A 601 18.66 -8.30 3.37
N PRO A 602 18.18 -8.65 2.17
CA PRO A 602 18.70 -9.78 1.42
C PRO A 602 20.16 -9.56 1.00
N THR A 603 20.98 -10.60 1.10
CA THR A 603 22.35 -10.62 0.58
C THR A 603 22.46 -11.58 -0.60
N THR A 604 23.28 -11.24 -1.60
CA THR A 604 23.49 -12.10 -2.78
C THR A 604 24.90 -12.67 -2.77
N THR A 605 25.02 -13.99 -2.91
CA THR A 605 26.30 -14.71 -2.97
C THR A 605 26.30 -15.74 -4.09
N SER A 606 27.48 -16.16 -4.56
CA SER A 606 27.60 -17.25 -5.52
C SER A 606 27.73 -18.59 -4.81
N VAL A 607 27.05 -19.62 -5.33
CA VAL A 607 27.13 -20.99 -4.83
C VAL A 607 27.79 -21.87 -5.89
N SER A 608 28.90 -22.50 -5.52
CA SER A 608 29.58 -23.46 -6.39
C SER A 608 28.88 -24.82 -6.33
N GLY A 609 28.83 -25.51 -7.44
CA GLY A 609 28.17 -26.81 -7.55
C GLY A 609 28.03 -27.25 -9.00
N SER A 610 27.24 -28.29 -9.21
CA SER A 610 26.82 -28.69 -10.55
C SER A 610 25.40 -29.24 -10.50
N ALA A 611 24.75 -29.34 -11.65
CA ALA A 611 23.38 -29.86 -11.74
C ALA A 611 23.23 -31.30 -11.18
N SER A 612 24.27 -32.12 -11.28
CA SER A 612 24.30 -33.51 -10.80
C SER A 612 24.79 -33.65 -9.35
N ALA A 613 25.89 -32.98 -8.99
CA ALA A 613 26.42 -33.01 -7.63
C ALA A 613 25.54 -32.22 -6.64
N GLY A 614 24.87 -31.17 -7.15
CA GLY A 614 24.05 -30.23 -6.41
C GLY A 614 24.77 -28.93 -6.07
N TYR A 615 23.96 -27.97 -5.64
CA TYR A 615 24.37 -26.69 -5.08
C TYR A 615 23.93 -26.68 -3.62
N THR A 616 24.89 -26.71 -2.71
CA THR A 616 24.62 -26.80 -1.27
C THR A 616 24.61 -25.40 -0.65
N VAL A 617 23.54 -25.09 0.07
CA VAL A 617 23.35 -23.83 0.78
C VAL A 617 23.14 -24.08 2.27
N SER A 618 23.64 -23.16 3.08
CA SER A 618 23.39 -23.11 4.52
C SER A 618 22.23 -22.16 4.76
N LEU A 619 21.12 -22.65 5.32
CA LEU A 619 19.96 -21.86 5.70
C LEU A 619 19.96 -21.67 7.22
N PRO A 620 20.31 -20.49 7.76
CA PRO A 620 20.19 -20.19 9.18
C PRO A 620 18.76 -20.34 9.71
N GLN A 621 18.59 -20.29 11.02
CA GLN A 621 17.26 -20.24 11.64
C GLN A 621 16.42 -19.09 11.05
N TYR A 622 15.13 -19.36 10.80
CA TYR A 622 14.15 -18.41 10.26
C TYR A 622 14.60 -17.69 8.98
N ALA A 623 15.48 -18.32 8.20
CA ALA A 623 16.00 -17.75 6.96
C ALA A 623 15.09 -18.05 5.77
N VAL A 624 15.01 -17.09 4.85
CA VAL A 624 14.31 -17.22 3.57
C VAL A 624 15.31 -17.00 2.46
N ALA A 625 15.28 -17.85 1.44
CA ALA A 625 16.26 -17.80 0.36
C ALA A 625 15.68 -18.13 -1.01
N VAL A 626 16.35 -17.65 -2.04
CA VAL A 626 16.12 -18.09 -3.42
C VAL A 626 17.47 -18.47 -4.03
N LEU A 627 17.55 -19.72 -4.49
CA LEU A 627 18.64 -20.18 -5.33
C LEU A 627 18.25 -19.99 -6.80
N VAL A 628 18.96 -19.10 -7.49
CA VAL A 628 18.79 -18.79 -8.90
C VAL A 628 19.83 -19.55 -9.72
N LEU A 629 19.38 -20.39 -10.64
CA LEU A 629 20.21 -21.23 -11.50
C LEU A 629 19.98 -20.82 -12.96
N LYS A 630 21.01 -20.26 -13.60
CA LYS A 630 20.94 -19.78 -14.98
C LYS A 630 21.72 -20.69 -15.93
N LYS A 631 21.10 -21.05 -17.05
CA LYS A 631 21.75 -21.81 -18.13
C LYS A 631 22.91 -21.04 -18.74
#